data_AF-A0A1S7RTG9-F1
#
_entry.id   AF-A0A1S7RTG9-F1
#
_cell.length_a   1.000
_cell.length_b   1.000
_cell.length_c   1.000
_cell.angle_alpha   90.00
_cell.angle_beta   90.00
_cell.angle_gamma   90.00
#
_symmetry.space_group_name_H-M   'P 1'
#
loop_
_entity.id
_entity.type
_entity.pdbx_description
1 polymer ?
#
loop_
_entity_poly.entity_id
_entity_poly.type
_entity_poly.pdbx_seq_one_letter_code
_entity_poly.pdbx_strand_id
1 'polypeptide(L)'
;MSLTQDLEKILETVLPTDPSFRRIEQATIDSCICDTRRYAVEGSKEAFLFSAMRLLALPDNGHTRLIPNDSISVLPLRFVSVGTVVQLTDTALETTAPRGELIAVNGTPLGQIEAAAEKFLAGTRQRKRVIGPILLAWPYALAHLGFSSKENTTEYRVKDENGRITDLKVENGHTSPFQPIA
;
A
#
# COMPACT_ATOMS: atom_id res chain seq x y z
N MET A 1 -0.66 15.91 16.65
CA MET A 1 -0.29 16.62 15.40
C MET A 1 -1.42 16.40 14.41
N SER A 2 -1.84 17.44 13.69
CA SER A 2 -2.89 17.29 12.66
C SER A 2 -2.28 16.83 11.34
N LEU A 3 -3.10 16.25 10.45
CA LEU A 3 -2.65 15.84 9.11
C LEU A 3 -2.13 17.02 8.29
N THR A 4 -2.66 18.24 8.53
CA THR A 4 -2.17 19.46 7.89
C THR A 4 -0.76 19.81 8.35
N GLN A 5 -0.48 19.69 9.65
CA GLN A 5 0.87 19.88 10.20
C GLN A 5 1.85 18.82 9.69
N ASP A 6 1.38 17.56 9.54
CA ASP A 6 2.17 16.49 8.92
C ASP A 6 2.53 16.83 7.47
N LEU A 7 1.57 17.33 6.69
CA LEU A 7 1.82 17.77 5.32
C LEU A 7 2.83 18.91 5.28
N GLU A 8 2.64 19.96 6.08
CA GLU A 8 3.57 21.10 6.15
C GLU A 8 4.99 20.63 6.43
N LYS A 9 5.17 19.73 7.41
CA LYS A 9 6.46 19.15 7.74
C LYS A 9 7.08 18.35 6.58
N ILE A 10 6.27 17.57 5.86
CA ILE A 10 6.72 16.87 4.65
C ILE A 10 7.22 17.88 3.60
N LEU A 11 6.46 18.94 3.35
CA LEU A 11 6.79 19.93 2.32
C LEU A 11 8.02 20.76 2.69
N GLU A 12 8.17 21.13 3.96
CA GLU A 12 9.32 21.90 4.45
C GLU A 12 10.60 21.07 4.51
N THR A 13 10.48 19.76 4.74
CA THR A 13 11.64 18.88 4.92
C THR A 13 12.04 18.19 3.63
N VAL A 14 11.10 17.53 2.95
CA VAL A 14 11.43 16.56 1.90
C VAL A 14 11.74 17.23 0.58
N LEU A 15 10.84 18.09 0.09
CA LEU A 15 10.98 18.73 -1.23
C LEU A 15 12.27 19.55 -1.37
N PRO A 16 12.69 20.36 -0.37
CA PRO A 16 13.94 21.10 -0.44
C PRO A 16 15.19 20.21 -0.32
N THR A 17 15.08 19.11 0.42
CA THR A 17 16.23 18.24 0.76
C THR A 17 16.52 17.20 -0.30
N ASP A 18 15.50 16.62 -0.95
CA ASP A 18 15.69 15.61 -2.00
C ASP A 18 15.81 16.28 -3.38
N PRO A 19 17.03 16.38 -3.95
CA PRO A 19 17.24 17.02 -5.25
C PRO A 19 16.55 16.28 -6.40
N SER A 20 16.09 15.04 -6.21
CA SER A 20 15.40 14.25 -7.23
C SER A 20 14.08 14.89 -7.66
N PHE A 21 13.43 15.67 -6.77
CA PHE A 21 12.23 16.43 -7.10
C PHE A 21 12.47 17.53 -8.15
N ARG A 22 13.72 17.99 -8.34
CA ARG A 22 14.05 19.01 -9.36
C ARG A 22 13.79 18.55 -10.79
N ARG A 23 13.66 17.23 -11.01
CA ARG A 23 13.39 16.61 -12.32
C ARG A 23 11.90 16.42 -12.58
N ILE A 24 11.05 16.69 -11.60
CA ILE A 24 9.61 16.50 -11.70
C ILE A 24 8.96 17.82 -12.06
N GLU A 25 8.00 17.79 -12.97
CA GLU A 25 7.25 18.97 -13.36
C GLU A 25 6.49 19.56 -12.16
N GLN A 26 6.63 20.87 -11.97
CA GLN A 26 6.00 21.58 -10.85
C GLN A 26 4.48 21.35 -10.80
N ALA A 27 3.80 21.34 -11.96
CA ALA A 27 2.37 21.08 -12.04
C ALA A 27 1.98 19.69 -11.49
N THR A 28 2.84 18.68 -11.67
CA THR A 28 2.62 17.32 -11.15
C THR A 28 2.79 17.29 -9.63
N ILE A 29 3.81 17.98 -9.12
CA ILE A 29 4.03 18.14 -7.67
C ILE A 29 2.83 18.86 -7.05
N ASP A 30 2.42 20.00 -7.61
CA ASP A 30 1.31 20.81 -7.13
C ASP A 30 0.00 20.04 -7.11
N SER A 31 -0.29 19.26 -8.16
CA SER A 31 -1.48 18.39 -8.20
C SER A 31 -1.47 17.37 -7.05
N CYS A 32 -0.33 16.73 -6.77
CA CYS A 32 -0.23 15.77 -5.67
C CYS A 32 -0.34 16.47 -4.30
N ILE A 33 0.20 17.67 -4.15
CA ILE A 33 0.07 18.48 -2.93
C ILE A 33 -1.40 18.87 -2.71
N CYS A 34 -2.10 19.31 -3.76
CA CYS A 34 -3.52 19.67 -3.70
C CYS A 34 -4.38 18.49 -3.23
N ASP A 35 -4.19 17.30 -3.82
CA ASP A 35 -4.89 16.08 -3.41
C ASP A 35 -4.60 15.75 -1.93
N THR A 36 -3.33 15.77 -1.54
CA THR A 36 -2.90 15.44 -0.17
C THR A 36 -3.44 16.44 0.85
N ARG A 37 -3.41 17.73 0.51
CA ARG A 37 -3.94 18.81 1.36
C ARG A 37 -5.44 18.70 1.54
N ARG A 38 -6.18 18.37 0.48
CA ARG A 38 -7.63 18.13 0.58
C ARG A 38 -7.93 17.07 1.63
N TYR A 39 -7.29 15.91 1.55
CA TYR A 39 -7.53 14.83 2.51
C TYR A 39 -7.05 15.15 3.93
N ALA A 40 -5.98 15.96 4.06
CA ALA A 40 -5.55 16.47 5.36
C ALA A 40 -6.62 17.35 6.02
N VAL A 41 -7.23 18.26 5.26
CA VAL A 41 -8.31 19.16 5.73
C VAL A 41 -9.59 18.39 6.05
N GLU A 42 -9.93 17.40 5.24
CA GLU A 42 -11.09 16.51 5.48
C GLU A 42 -10.90 15.58 6.69
N GLY A 43 -9.68 15.45 7.22
CA GLY A 43 -9.37 14.54 8.32
C GLY A 43 -9.35 13.06 7.91
N SER A 44 -9.30 12.76 6.61
CA SER A 44 -9.29 11.38 6.10
C SER A 44 -7.88 10.79 6.16
N LYS A 45 -7.55 10.13 7.28
CA LYS A 45 -6.22 9.58 7.56
C LYS A 45 -5.71 8.65 6.46
N GLU A 46 -6.52 7.67 6.07
CA GLU A 46 -6.12 6.67 5.06
C GLU A 46 -5.88 7.33 3.69
N ALA A 47 -6.75 8.26 3.30
CA ALA A 47 -6.61 9.01 2.06
C ALA A 47 -5.41 9.94 2.05
N PHE A 48 -5.14 10.60 3.18
CA PHE A 48 -3.96 11.42 3.39
C PHE A 48 -2.68 10.61 3.26
N LEU A 49 -2.57 9.47 3.95
CA LEU A 49 -1.36 8.63 3.89
C LEU A 49 -1.14 8.10 2.48
N PHE A 50 -2.19 7.62 1.80
CA PHE A 50 -2.07 7.09 0.45
C PHE A 50 -1.71 8.16 -0.59
N SER A 51 -2.26 9.38 -0.47
CA SER A 51 -1.88 10.51 -1.32
C SER A 51 -0.46 11.02 -1.04
N ALA A 52 -0.04 11.05 0.23
CA ALA A 52 1.34 11.37 0.59
C ALA A 52 2.34 10.33 0.07
N MET A 53 2.00 9.03 0.07
CA MET A 53 2.80 8.00 -0.60
C MET A 53 3.01 8.30 -2.09
N ARG A 54 1.96 8.70 -2.80
CA ARG A 54 2.03 9.10 -4.22
C ARG A 54 2.94 10.32 -4.42
N LEU A 55 2.79 11.35 -3.59
CA LEU A 55 3.63 12.56 -3.65
C LEU A 55 5.13 12.20 -3.50
N LEU A 56 5.46 11.37 -2.52
CA LEU A 56 6.84 10.97 -2.25
C LEU A 56 7.40 9.97 -3.27
N ALA A 57 6.53 9.27 -4.01
CA ALA A 57 6.93 8.36 -5.07
C ALA A 57 7.27 9.06 -6.40
N LEU A 58 6.85 10.32 -6.59
CA LEU A 58 7.08 11.08 -7.83
C LEU A 58 8.52 11.03 -8.38
N PRO A 59 9.58 11.29 -7.58
CA PRO A 59 10.96 11.27 -8.09
C PRO A 59 11.49 9.87 -8.40
N ASP A 60 10.73 8.81 -8.12
CA ASP A 60 11.18 7.41 -8.12
C ASP A 60 12.48 7.20 -7.32
N ASN A 61 12.70 8.03 -6.29
CA ASN A 61 13.84 7.90 -5.39
C ASN A 61 13.48 6.97 -4.24
N GLY A 62 14.04 5.76 -4.27
CA GLY A 62 13.75 4.78 -3.22
C GLY A 62 14.23 5.18 -1.82
N HIS A 63 15.01 6.25 -1.62
CA HIS A 63 15.42 6.75 -0.30
C HIS A 63 14.43 7.75 0.29
N THR A 64 13.52 8.27 -0.54
CA THR A 64 12.48 9.22 -0.15
C THR A 64 11.14 8.54 -0.33
N ARG A 65 10.55 8.09 0.77
CA ARG A 65 9.31 7.31 0.74
C ARG A 65 8.57 7.43 2.06
N LEU A 66 7.25 7.32 2.00
CA LEU A 66 6.43 7.16 3.19
C LEU A 66 6.23 5.66 3.45
N ILE A 67 6.45 5.24 4.69
CA ILE A 67 6.07 3.91 5.18
C ILE A 67 5.01 4.15 6.26
N PRO A 68 3.73 3.88 5.99
CA PRO A 68 2.64 4.27 6.90
C PRO A 68 2.64 3.50 8.23
N ASN A 69 3.22 2.29 8.26
CA ASN A 69 3.31 1.45 9.46
C ASN A 69 1.98 1.33 10.24
N ASP A 70 2.00 1.53 11.56
CA ASP A 70 0.87 1.47 12.48
C ASP A 70 -0.18 2.58 12.25
N SER A 71 0.09 3.50 11.32
CA SER A 71 -0.85 4.54 10.95
C SER A 71 -1.95 4.06 10.00
N ILE A 72 -1.88 2.82 9.49
CA ILE A 72 -2.93 2.24 8.63
C ILE A 72 -3.58 1.02 9.27
N SER A 73 -4.86 0.81 8.93
CA SER A 73 -5.61 -0.38 9.29
C SER A 73 -5.53 -1.43 8.18
N VAL A 74 -4.91 -2.58 8.48
CA VAL A 74 -4.71 -3.68 7.53
C VAL A 74 -5.43 -4.94 8.00
N LEU A 75 -5.79 -5.81 7.07
CA LEU A 75 -6.21 -7.16 7.36
C LEU A 75 -5.05 -7.93 8.02
N PRO A 76 -5.33 -8.85 8.95
CA PRO A 76 -4.33 -9.64 9.70
C PRO A 76 -3.71 -10.74 8.83
N LEU A 77 -3.21 -10.35 7.65
CA LEU A 77 -2.57 -11.17 6.64
C LEU A 77 -1.16 -10.65 6.39
N ARG A 78 -0.20 -11.56 6.32
CA ARG A 78 1.19 -11.21 6.10
C ARG A 78 1.64 -11.62 4.71
N PHE A 79 1.85 -10.61 3.87
CA PHE A 79 2.37 -10.80 2.52
C PHE A 79 3.85 -10.43 2.45
N VAL A 80 4.64 -11.31 1.83
CA VAL A 80 6.09 -11.11 1.63
C VAL A 80 6.45 -11.41 0.19
N SER A 81 7.20 -10.52 -0.45
CA SER A 81 7.78 -10.80 -1.76
C SER A 81 8.94 -11.79 -1.65
N VAL A 82 8.83 -12.95 -2.32
CA VAL A 82 9.89 -13.96 -2.41
C VAL A 82 10.22 -14.19 -3.89
N GLY A 83 11.41 -13.77 -4.32
CA GLY A 83 11.80 -13.82 -5.73
C GLY A 83 10.93 -12.91 -6.60
N THR A 84 10.06 -13.52 -7.43
CA THR A 84 9.13 -12.80 -8.32
C THR A 84 7.67 -12.89 -7.88
N VAL A 85 7.39 -13.61 -6.80
CA VAL A 85 6.04 -13.87 -6.32
C VAL A 85 5.80 -13.20 -4.97
N VAL A 86 4.54 -12.96 -4.63
CA VAL A 86 4.12 -12.57 -3.28
C VAL A 86 3.57 -13.80 -2.58
N GLN A 87 4.01 -14.03 -1.35
CA GLN A 87 3.63 -15.16 -0.52
C GLN A 87 2.76 -14.67 0.64
N LEU A 88 1.62 -15.32 0.89
CA LEU A 88 0.94 -15.27 2.18
C LEU A 88 1.69 -16.18 3.14
N THR A 89 2.52 -15.58 4.01
CA THR A 89 3.41 -16.32 4.90
C THR A 89 2.82 -16.56 6.27
N ASP A 90 1.92 -15.68 6.71
CA ASP A 90 1.36 -15.73 8.05
C ASP A 90 0.00 -15.03 8.14
N THR A 91 -0.73 -15.32 9.22
CA THR A 91 -1.99 -14.68 9.54
C THR A 91 -2.21 -14.62 11.05
N ALA A 92 -2.90 -13.59 11.51
CA ALA A 92 -3.43 -13.53 12.88
C ALA A 92 -4.95 -13.78 12.93
N LEU A 93 -5.50 -14.40 11.89
CA LEU A 93 -6.89 -14.88 11.90
C LEU A 93 -7.04 -16.06 12.87
N GLU A 94 -8.18 -16.14 13.53
CA GLU A 94 -8.52 -17.27 14.41
C GLU A 94 -8.77 -18.58 13.63
N THR A 95 -9.04 -18.46 12.33
CA THR A 95 -9.29 -19.58 11.42
C THR A 95 -8.02 -20.00 10.69
N THR A 96 -7.96 -21.27 10.28
CA THR A 96 -6.87 -21.76 9.44
C THR A 96 -6.90 -21.06 8.08
N ALA A 97 -5.90 -20.22 7.80
CA ALA A 97 -5.71 -19.60 6.49
C ALA A 97 -4.71 -20.41 5.64
N PRO A 98 -4.87 -20.44 4.31
CA PRO A 98 -3.86 -21.01 3.42
C PRO A 98 -2.54 -20.22 3.52
N ARG A 99 -1.43 -20.89 3.27
CA ARG A 99 -0.12 -20.27 3.06
C ARG A 99 0.38 -20.61 1.66
N GLY A 100 1.15 -19.72 1.06
CA GLY A 100 1.68 -19.94 -0.28
C GLY A 100 1.60 -18.72 -1.19
N GLU A 101 1.74 -18.94 -2.48
CA GLU A 101 1.77 -17.91 -3.51
C GLU A 101 0.40 -17.23 -3.65
N LEU A 102 0.36 -15.91 -3.51
CA LEU A 102 -0.82 -15.11 -3.80
C LEU A 102 -0.98 -14.95 -5.32
N ILE A 103 -2.07 -15.47 -5.86
CA ILE A 103 -2.37 -15.47 -7.30
C ILE A 103 -3.27 -14.29 -7.68
N ALA A 104 -4.28 -14.02 -6.86
CA ALA A 104 -5.28 -12.99 -7.13
C ALA A 104 -5.89 -12.41 -5.85
N VAL A 105 -6.40 -11.18 -5.95
CA VAL A 105 -7.23 -10.52 -4.94
C VAL A 105 -8.54 -10.09 -5.59
N ASN A 106 -9.69 -10.46 -5.02
CA ASN A 106 -11.03 -10.20 -5.58
C ASN A 106 -11.12 -10.59 -7.07
N GLY A 107 -10.58 -11.76 -7.43
CA GLY A 107 -10.50 -12.25 -8.81
C GLY A 107 -9.51 -11.52 -9.73
N THR A 108 -8.86 -10.45 -9.27
CA THR A 108 -7.87 -9.68 -10.05
C THR A 108 -6.48 -10.29 -9.92
N PRO A 109 -5.80 -10.63 -11.03
CA PRO A 109 -4.44 -11.14 -11.00
C PRO A 109 -3.47 -10.15 -10.34
N LEU A 110 -2.55 -10.67 -9.52
CA LEU A 110 -1.63 -9.85 -8.74
C LEU A 110 -0.85 -8.82 -9.59
N GLY A 111 -0.40 -9.20 -10.79
CA GLY A 111 0.36 -8.31 -11.66
C GLY A 111 -0.39 -7.04 -12.09
N GLN A 112 -1.74 -7.08 -12.17
CA GLN A 112 -2.54 -5.88 -12.45
C GLN A 112 -2.58 -4.94 -11.25
N ILE A 113 -2.64 -5.51 -10.04
CA ILE A 113 -2.63 -4.75 -8.79
C ILE A 113 -1.27 -4.08 -8.60
N GLU A 114 -0.18 -4.82 -8.82
CA GLU A 114 1.19 -4.30 -8.77
C GLU A 114 1.40 -3.14 -9.74
N ALA A 115 0.88 -3.26 -10.98
CA ALA A 115 0.98 -2.19 -11.98
C ALA A 115 0.22 -0.93 -11.55
N ALA A 116 -0.99 -1.07 -11.01
CA ALA A 116 -1.77 0.08 -10.53
C ALA A 116 -1.15 0.74 -9.28
N ALA A 117 -0.51 -0.06 -8.43
CA ALA A 117 0.19 0.39 -7.23
C ALA A 117 1.51 1.12 -7.51
N GLU A 118 2.09 0.97 -8.71
CA GLU A 118 3.44 1.45 -9.01
C GLU A 118 3.64 2.94 -8.69
N LYS A 119 2.66 3.79 -9.00
CA LYS A 119 2.71 5.25 -8.77
C LYS A 119 2.70 5.66 -7.29
N PHE A 120 2.50 4.72 -6.37
CA PHE A 120 2.49 4.94 -4.93
C PHE A 120 3.75 4.42 -4.23
N LEU A 121 4.64 3.75 -4.97
CA LEU A 121 5.81 3.10 -4.41
C LEU A 121 7.07 3.73 -5.01
N ALA A 122 7.94 4.29 -4.17
CA ALA A 122 9.16 4.95 -4.63
C ALA A 122 10.29 3.95 -4.90
N GLY A 123 11.06 4.16 -5.97
CA GLY A 123 12.34 3.52 -6.20
C GLY A 123 12.31 2.34 -7.15
N THR A 124 13.44 1.64 -7.20
CA THR A 124 13.59 0.48 -8.08
C THR A 124 12.58 -0.61 -7.77
N ARG A 125 12.37 -1.51 -8.74
CA ARG A 125 11.51 -2.69 -8.58
C ARG A 125 11.81 -3.49 -7.32
N GLN A 126 13.09 -3.63 -6.93
CA GLN A 126 13.48 -4.32 -5.71
C GLN A 126 12.95 -3.62 -4.44
N ARG A 127 12.98 -2.28 -4.40
CA ARG A 127 12.45 -1.53 -3.25
C ARG A 127 10.93 -1.53 -3.20
N LYS A 128 10.29 -1.37 -4.37
CA LYS A 128 8.82 -1.47 -4.51
C LYS A 128 8.31 -2.82 -3.99
N ARG A 129 9.03 -3.92 -4.22
CA ARG A 129 8.69 -5.26 -3.70
C ARG A 129 8.76 -5.41 -2.18
N VAL A 130 9.52 -4.56 -1.48
CA VAL A 130 9.61 -4.64 0.00
C VAL A 130 8.37 -4.03 0.64
N ILE A 131 7.90 -2.89 0.12
CA ILE A 131 6.78 -2.16 0.71
C ILE A 131 5.46 -2.56 0.06
N GLY A 132 5.45 -2.78 -1.26
CA GLY A 132 4.25 -3.07 -2.06
C GLY A 132 3.29 -4.11 -1.48
N PRO A 133 3.78 -5.23 -0.89
CA PRO A 133 2.89 -6.22 -0.27
C PRO A 133 1.97 -5.67 0.83
N ILE A 134 2.32 -4.55 1.48
CA ILE A 134 1.45 -3.90 2.48
C ILE A 134 0.11 -3.47 1.88
N LEU A 135 0.11 -3.06 0.60
CA LEU A 135 -1.07 -2.58 -0.11
C LEU A 135 -2.10 -3.71 -0.32
N LEU A 136 -1.64 -4.96 -0.34
CA LEU A 136 -2.49 -6.15 -0.53
C LEU A 136 -3.25 -6.51 0.74
N ALA A 137 -2.74 -6.12 1.91
CA ALA A 137 -3.43 -6.29 3.18
C ALA A 137 -4.27 -5.05 3.57
N TRP A 138 -4.14 -3.92 2.86
CA TRP A 138 -4.76 -2.66 3.24
C TRP A 138 -6.06 -2.43 2.46
N PRO A 139 -7.27 -2.60 3.07
CA PRO A 139 -8.54 -2.52 2.34
C PRO A 139 -8.75 -1.18 1.65
N TYR A 140 -8.36 -0.08 2.29
CA TYR A 140 -8.47 1.25 1.70
C TYR A 140 -7.62 1.37 0.43
N ALA A 141 -6.39 0.86 0.42
CA ALA A 141 -5.54 0.88 -0.77
C ALA A 141 -6.14 0.05 -1.91
N LEU A 142 -6.62 -1.17 -1.62
CA LEU A 142 -7.30 -2.01 -2.61
C LEU A 142 -8.54 -1.32 -3.21
N ALA A 143 -9.35 -0.66 -2.38
CA ALA A 143 -10.49 0.12 -2.84
C ALA A 143 -10.08 1.29 -3.71
N HIS A 144 -9.08 2.07 -3.29
CA HIS A 144 -8.60 3.23 -4.03
C HIS A 144 -7.98 2.84 -5.38
N LEU A 145 -7.34 1.68 -5.45
CA LEU A 145 -6.78 1.14 -6.69
C LEU A 145 -7.85 0.52 -7.62
N GLY A 146 -9.11 0.43 -7.18
CA GLY A 146 -10.22 -0.11 -7.96
C GLY A 146 -10.38 -1.63 -7.87
N PHE A 147 -9.76 -2.27 -6.88
CA PHE A 147 -9.78 -3.72 -6.66
C PHE A 147 -10.59 -4.15 -5.44
N SER A 148 -11.34 -3.24 -4.80
CA SER A 148 -12.32 -3.64 -3.79
C SER A 148 -13.48 -4.37 -4.45
N SER A 149 -13.95 -5.43 -3.81
CA SER A 149 -15.27 -5.96 -4.10
C SER A 149 -16.33 -4.95 -3.62
N LYS A 150 -17.57 -5.04 -4.12
CA LYS A 150 -18.71 -4.29 -3.56
C LYS A 150 -19.15 -4.85 -2.18
N GLU A 151 -18.51 -5.91 -1.71
CA GLU A 151 -18.82 -6.61 -0.47
C GLU A 151 -17.92 -6.09 0.66
N ASN A 152 -18.36 -6.24 1.91
CA ASN A 152 -17.56 -5.93 3.11
C ASN A 152 -16.40 -6.92 3.33
N THR A 153 -15.92 -7.59 2.27
CA THR A 153 -14.92 -8.64 2.32
C THR A 153 -13.89 -8.48 1.21
N THR A 154 -12.68 -8.98 1.46
CA THR A 154 -11.63 -9.17 0.46
C THR A 154 -11.33 -10.67 0.32
N GLU A 155 -11.38 -11.16 -0.91
CA GLU A 155 -11.05 -12.54 -1.26
C GLU A 155 -9.61 -12.64 -1.79
N TYR A 156 -8.86 -13.62 -1.30
CA TYR A 156 -7.48 -13.90 -1.68
C TYR A 156 -7.38 -15.32 -2.22
N ARG A 157 -6.84 -15.47 -3.43
CA ARG A 157 -6.58 -16.77 -4.04
C ARG A 157 -5.13 -17.16 -3.83
N VAL A 158 -4.91 -18.24 -3.09
CA VAL A 158 -3.57 -18.68 -2.67
C VAL A 158 -3.27 -20.07 -3.20
N LYS A 159 -2.07 -20.27 -3.74
CA LYS A 159 -1.57 -21.55 -4.23
C LYS A 159 -0.49 -22.08 -3.28
N ASP A 160 -0.73 -23.26 -2.71
CA ASP A 160 0.23 -23.90 -1.81
C ASP A 160 1.39 -24.58 -2.56
N GLU A 161 2.33 -25.16 -1.81
CA GLU A 161 3.51 -25.88 -2.34
C GLU A 161 3.16 -27.11 -3.18
N ASN A 162 1.99 -27.73 -2.95
CA ASN A 162 1.48 -28.86 -3.72
C ASN A 162 0.73 -28.41 -4.98
N GLY A 163 0.64 -27.10 -5.22
CA GLY A 163 -0.07 -26.50 -6.33
C GLY A 163 -1.58 -26.43 -6.16
N ARG A 164 -2.10 -26.76 -4.96
CA ARG A 164 -3.53 -26.65 -4.66
C ARG A 164 -3.88 -25.18 -4.43
N ILE A 165 -4.98 -24.76 -5.04
CA ILE A 165 -5.50 -23.39 -4.94
C ILE A 165 -6.63 -23.36 -3.92
N THR A 166 -6.56 -22.39 -3.00
CA THR A 166 -7.57 -22.15 -1.96
C THR A 166 -7.93 -20.66 -1.95
N ASP A 167 -9.23 -20.38 -1.86
CA ASP A 167 -9.75 -19.02 -1.71
C ASP A 167 -9.97 -18.72 -0.22
N LEU A 168 -9.46 -17.58 0.24
CA LEU A 168 -9.58 -17.06 1.60
C LEU A 168 -10.38 -15.76 1.57
N LYS A 169 -11.53 -15.72 2.22
CA LYS A 169 -12.32 -14.49 2.38
C LYS A 169 -12.09 -13.90 3.77
N VAL A 170 -11.84 -12.59 3.82
CA VAL A 170 -11.61 -11.85 5.06
C VAL A 170 -12.52 -10.62 5.09
N GLU A 171 -13.16 -10.36 6.22
CA GLU A 171 -13.98 -9.17 6.41
C GLU A 171 -13.13 -7.90 6.52
N ASN A 172 -13.49 -6.86 5.76
CA ASN A 172 -12.78 -5.58 5.71
C ASN A 172 -12.87 -4.80 7.03
N GLY A 173 -13.78 -5.17 7.94
CA GLY A 173 -13.85 -4.63 9.30
C GLY A 173 -12.90 -5.30 10.29
N HIS A 174 -12.36 -6.47 9.96
CA HIS A 174 -11.44 -7.21 10.83
C HIS A 174 -10.00 -6.77 10.58
N THR A 175 -9.72 -5.50 10.88
CA THR A 175 -8.40 -4.89 10.67
C THR A 175 -7.65 -4.66 11.98
N SER A 176 -6.33 -4.68 11.92
CA SER A 176 -5.43 -4.25 12.99
C SER A 176 -4.43 -3.20 12.47
N PRO A 177 -3.81 -2.40 13.35
CA PRO A 177 -2.68 -1.56 12.97
C PRO A 177 -1.55 -2.41 12.37
N PHE A 178 -0.99 -2.00 11.24
CA PHE A 178 0.13 -2.72 10.66
C PHE A 178 1.38 -2.62 11.56
N GLN A 179 2.04 -3.74 11.81
CA GLN A 179 3.30 -3.79 12.54
C GLN A 179 4.43 -4.24 11.60
N PRO A 180 5.45 -3.39 11.34
CA PRO A 180 6.63 -3.82 10.61
C PRO A 180 7.41 -4.84 11.43
N ILE A 181 8.13 -5.73 10.73
CA ILE A 181 8.98 -6.74 11.36
C ILE A 181 10.16 -6.03 12.04
N ALA A 182 10.42 -6.39 13.31
CA ALA A 182 11.61 -5.99 14.07
C ALA A 182 12.89 -6.68 13.55
#